data_AF-A0A520HP51-F1
#
_entry.id   AF-A0A520HP51-F1
#
_cell.length_a   1.000
_cell.length_b   1.000
_cell.length_c   1.000
_cell.angle_alpha   90.00
_cell.angle_beta   90.00
_cell.angle_gamma   90.00
#
_symmetry.space_group_name_H-M   'P 1'
#
loop_
_entity.id
_entity.type
_entity.pdbx_description
1 polymer ?
#
loop_
_entity_poly.entity_id
_entity_poly.type
_entity_poly.pdbx_seq_one_letter_code
_entity_poly.pdbx_strand_id
1 'polypeptide(L)'
;AVSCKKSRRDFICNDDLLNESGGPVNFKQTEFKLELSERQIGMAETKSAYIALLISRHIQFVHGEDPKAKDFVSKLKKRERDWLKAAEVSKQEVDIAYELVEFCDAFSLLICQGLVQPEGRKIEISKGPDGRAYEMYASGDGLVVEPWPFETSSFNVSWECRTVSQLSFTNVAEFRDLVTGADVIAQHLSFFPAIKSDR
;
A
#
# COMPACT_ATOMS: atom_id res chain seq x y z
N ALA A 1 1.70 5.08 13.11
CA ALA A 1 0.85 5.91 12.23
C ALA A 1 1.33 5.78 10.79
N VAL A 2 0.86 4.75 10.07
CA VAL A 2 1.14 4.60 8.64
C VAL A 2 0.02 5.31 7.89
N SER A 3 0.26 6.58 7.57
CA SER A 3 -0.64 7.34 6.71
C SER A 3 -0.36 6.88 5.28
N CYS A 4 -1.34 6.24 4.62
CA CYS A 4 -1.34 6.02 3.18
C CYS A 4 -1.54 7.38 2.46
N LYS A 5 -0.59 8.30 2.68
CA LYS A 5 -0.39 9.49 1.88
C LYS A 5 0.44 9.05 0.68
N LYS A 6 -0.22 8.67 -0.40
CA LYS A 6 0.31 9.06 -1.71
C LYS A 6 0.56 10.56 -1.57
N SER A 7 1.84 10.97 -1.57
CA SER A 7 2.24 12.32 -1.15
C SER A 7 1.35 13.33 -1.87
N ARG A 8 0.75 14.29 -1.16
CA ARG A 8 -0.12 15.33 -1.76
C ARG A 8 0.54 16.01 -2.97
N ARG A 9 1.88 16.05 -3.00
CA ARG A 9 2.69 16.52 -4.14
C ARG A 9 2.56 15.65 -5.40
N ASP A 10 2.46 14.34 -5.27
CA ASP A 10 2.39 13.43 -6.42
C ASP A 10 1.01 13.49 -7.10
N PHE A 11 -0.07 13.76 -6.35
CA PHE A 11 -1.39 14.06 -6.93
C PHE A 11 -1.40 15.40 -7.70
N ILE A 12 -0.65 16.39 -7.23
CA ILE A 12 -0.58 17.72 -7.85
C ILE A 12 0.28 17.70 -9.12
N CYS A 13 1.33 16.89 -9.18
CA CYS A 13 2.29 16.90 -10.30
C CYS A 13 2.13 15.74 -11.30
N ASN A 14 1.28 14.74 -11.03
CA ASN A 14 1.05 13.64 -11.96
C ASN A 14 -0.12 13.97 -12.90
N ASP A 15 0.15 14.12 -14.20
CA ASP A 15 -0.90 14.39 -15.19
C ASP A 15 -1.55 13.11 -15.75
N ASP A 16 -1.02 11.93 -15.42
CA ASP A 16 -1.63 10.65 -15.79
C ASP A 16 -2.66 10.22 -14.73
N LEU A 17 -3.73 11.00 -14.60
CA LEU A 17 -4.83 10.76 -13.65
C LEU A 17 -6.14 10.36 -14.33
N LEU A 18 -6.28 10.61 -15.63
CA LEU A 18 -7.45 10.25 -16.43
C LEU A 18 -7.08 9.25 -17.52
N ASN A 19 -7.98 8.30 -17.79
CA ASN A 19 -7.89 7.38 -18.91
C ASN A 19 -8.40 8.02 -20.20
N GLU A 20 -8.31 7.31 -21.32
CA GLU A 20 -8.73 7.79 -22.65
C GLU A 20 -10.23 8.19 -22.72
N SER A 21 -11.07 7.61 -21.85
CA SER A 21 -12.50 7.95 -21.76
C SER A 21 -12.78 9.12 -20.80
N GLY A 22 -11.74 9.78 -20.28
CA GLY A 22 -11.85 10.86 -19.31
C GLY A 22 -12.17 10.41 -17.88
N GLY A 23 -12.23 9.10 -17.61
CA GLY A 23 -12.46 8.57 -16.26
C GLY A 23 -11.17 8.46 -15.44
N PRO A 24 -11.22 8.44 -14.10
CA PRO A 24 -10.03 8.29 -13.27
C PRO A 24 -9.28 6.97 -13.56
N VAL A 25 -7.96 7.03 -13.63
CA VAL A 25 -7.11 5.84 -13.84
C VAL A 25 -7.22 4.90 -12.63
N ASN A 26 -7.44 3.61 -12.89
CA ASN A 26 -7.35 2.59 -11.86
C ASN A 26 -5.87 2.28 -11.58
N PHE A 27 -5.49 2.23 -10.31
CA PHE A 27 -4.10 1.91 -9.92
C PHE A 27 -3.64 0.53 -10.42
N LYS A 28 -4.55 -0.42 -10.68
CA LYS A 28 -4.23 -1.73 -11.27
C LYS A 28 -3.79 -1.64 -12.74
N GLN A 29 -4.03 -0.49 -13.39
CA GLN A 29 -3.73 -0.25 -14.80
C GLN A 29 -2.47 0.61 -14.98
N THR A 30 -1.76 0.96 -13.90
CA THR A 30 -0.56 1.80 -14.01
C THR A 30 0.66 0.98 -14.41
N GLU A 31 1.34 1.41 -15.48
CA GLU A 31 2.60 0.83 -15.92
C GLU A 31 3.80 1.33 -15.09
N PHE A 32 4.92 0.60 -15.18
CA PHE A 32 6.19 1.06 -14.63
C PHE A 32 6.63 2.40 -15.25
N LYS A 33 6.98 3.35 -14.38
CA LYS A 33 7.57 4.64 -14.77
C LYS A 33 8.90 4.82 -14.06
N LEU A 34 9.98 4.87 -14.85
CA LEU A 34 11.34 4.98 -14.34
C LEU A 34 11.53 6.22 -13.49
N GLU A 35 11.10 7.40 -13.97
CA GLU A 35 11.27 8.68 -13.27
C GLU A 35 10.59 8.68 -11.89
N LEU A 36 9.36 8.17 -11.80
CA LEU A 36 8.65 8.07 -10.52
C LEU A 36 9.35 7.12 -9.57
N SER A 37 9.85 5.99 -10.07
CA SER A 37 10.55 4.97 -9.28
C SER A 37 11.90 5.48 -8.77
N GLU A 38 12.67 6.18 -9.61
CA GLU A 38 13.92 6.85 -9.24
C GLU A 38 13.68 7.91 -8.17
N ARG A 39 12.66 8.75 -8.36
CA ARG A 39 12.28 9.77 -7.39
C ARG A 39 11.85 9.15 -6.05
N GLN A 40 11.06 8.08 -6.08
CA GLN A 40 10.61 7.37 -4.88
C GLN A 40 11.80 6.81 -4.09
N ILE A 41 12.77 6.21 -4.77
CA ILE A 41 14.01 5.70 -4.16
C ILE A 41 14.89 6.83 -3.62
N GLY A 42 15.07 7.93 -4.37
CA GLY A 42 15.81 9.09 -3.88
C GLY A 42 15.17 9.69 -2.60
N MET A 43 13.84 9.78 -2.56
CA MET A 43 13.11 10.21 -1.36
C MET A 43 13.27 9.21 -0.19
N ALA A 44 13.34 7.91 -0.47
CA ALA A 44 13.57 6.90 0.56
C ALA A 44 14.98 7.01 1.16
N GLU A 45 16.00 7.19 0.32
CA GLU A 45 17.40 7.33 0.74
C GLU A 45 17.63 8.54 1.65
N THR A 46 16.97 9.67 1.36
CA THR A 46 17.05 10.85 2.23
C THR A 46 16.47 10.64 3.63
N LYS A 47 15.64 9.60 3.82
CA LYS A 47 15.06 9.29 5.13
C LYS A 47 15.91 8.27 5.88
N SER A 48 16.26 7.16 5.24
CA SER A 48 17.21 6.17 5.76
C SER A 48 17.54 5.10 4.73
N ALA A 49 18.70 4.44 4.90
CA ALA A 49 19.05 3.25 4.12
C ALA A 49 18.04 2.10 4.33
N TYR A 50 17.48 1.96 5.54
CA TYR A 50 16.47 0.96 5.85
C TYR A 50 15.16 1.19 5.08
N ILE A 51 14.67 2.43 5.00
CA ILE A 51 13.48 2.75 4.20
C ILE A 51 13.77 2.53 2.71
N ALA A 52 14.97 2.88 2.23
CA ALA A 52 15.38 2.60 0.85
C ALA A 52 15.37 1.09 0.52
N LEU A 53 15.78 0.23 1.45
CA LEU A 53 15.68 -1.23 1.30
C LEU A 53 14.24 -1.70 1.12
N LEU A 54 13.33 -1.29 2.02
CA LEU A 54 11.94 -1.72 1.97
C LEU A 54 11.24 -1.24 0.68
N ILE A 55 11.46 0.02 0.29
CA ILE A 55 10.91 0.57 -0.96
C ILE A 55 11.53 -0.11 -2.18
N SER A 56 12.84 -0.38 -2.18
CA SER A 56 13.51 -1.13 -3.24
C SER A 56 12.91 -2.52 -3.41
N ARG A 57 12.68 -3.26 -2.32
CA ARG A 57 12.01 -4.56 -2.34
C ARG A 57 10.60 -4.47 -2.89
N HIS A 58 9.82 -3.46 -2.48
CA HIS A 58 8.47 -3.26 -2.97
C HIS A 58 8.43 -2.99 -4.48
N ILE A 59 9.32 -2.14 -5.01
CA ILE A 59 9.43 -1.91 -6.45
C ILE A 59 9.78 -3.20 -7.19
N GLN A 60 10.69 -4.02 -6.64
CA GLN A 60 11.03 -5.32 -7.22
C GLN A 60 9.86 -6.30 -7.22
N PHE A 61 9.00 -6.26 -6.19
CA PHE A 61 7.80 -7.08 -6.14
C PHE A 61 6.74 -6.63 -7.16
N VAL A 62 6.43 -5.34 -7.20
CA VAL A 62 5.39 -4.79 -8.08
C VAL A 62 5.79 -4.82 -9.55
N HIS A 63 7.06 -4.55 -9.87
CA HIS A 63 7.55 -4.36 -11.23
C HIS A 63 8.62 -5.38 -11.67
N GLY A 64 8.93 -6.40 -10.86
CA GLY A 64 10.03 -7.35 -11.13
C GLY A 64 9.90 -8.11 -12.44
N GLU A 65 8.65 -8.37 -12.87
CA GLU A 65 8.32 -9.07 -14.12
C GLU A 65 8.14 -8.11 -15.31
N ASP A 66 8.16 -6.79 -15.10
CA ASP A 66 8.01 -5.81 -16.17
C ASP A 66 9.34 -5.68 -16.96
N PRO A 67 9.36 -5.98 -18.26
CA PRO A 67 10.56 -5.84 -19.09
C PRO A 67 11.14 -4.42 -19.08
N LYS A 68 10.30 -3.38 -18.96
CA LYS A 68 10.72 -1.97 -18.89
C LYS A 68 11.46 -1.65 -17.58
N ALA A 69 11.18 -2.40 -16.52
CA ALA A 69 11.79 -2.20 -15.19
C ALA A 69 13.09 -2.98 -14.99
N LYS A 70 13.42 -3.94 -15.86
CA LYS A 70 14.53 -4.88 -15.70
C LYS A 70 15.86 -4.22 -15.34
N ASP A 71 16.25 -3.18 -16.07
CA ASP A 71 17.53 -2.48 -15.83
C ASP A 71 17.52 -1.74 -14.50
N PHE A 72 16.40 -1.12 -14.14
CA PHE A 72 16.24 -0.41 -12.88
C PHE A 72 16.26 -1.38 -11.69
N VAL A 73 15.49 -2.46 -11.76
CA VAL A 73 15.48 -3.55 -10.77
C VAL A 73 16.88 -4.14 -10.58
N SER A 74 17.65 -4.33 -11.66
CA SER A 74 19.04 -4.78 -11.59
C SER A 74 19.94 -3.80 -10.82
N LYS A 75 19.76 -2.49 -11.03
CA LYS A 75 20.47 -1.45 -10.27
C LYS A 75 20.09 -1.49 -8.78
N LEU A 76 18.80 -1.63 -8.46
CA LEU A 76 18.33 -1.73 -7.08
C LEU A 76 18.96 -2.92 -6.34
N LYS A 77 18.98 -4.11 -6.96
CA LYS A 77 19.62 -5.32 -6.41
C LYS A 77 21.11 -5.12 -6.11
N LYS A 78 21.83 -4.35 -6.94
CA LYS A 78 23.25 -4.04 -6.71
C LYS A 78 23.45 -3.14 -5.49
N ARG A 79 22.57 -2.14 -5.32
CA ARG A 79 22.64 -1.16 -4.22
C ARG A 79 22.18 -1.72 -2.87
N GLU A 80 21.42 -2.81 -2.89
CA GLU A 80 20.92 -3.49 -1.69
C GLU A 80 22.03 -3.79 -0.67
N ARG A 81 23.19 -4.26 -1.14
CA ARG A 81 24.35 -4.54 -0.26
C ARG A 81 24.82 -3.30 0.49
N ASP A 82 24.86 -2.16 -0.19
CA ASP A 82 25.34 -0.91 0.40
C ASP A 82 24.35 -0.41 1.45
N TRP A 83 23.04 -0.54 1.19
CA TRP A 83 22.03 -0.19 2.18
C TRP A 83 21.99 -1.15 3.36
N LEU A 84 22.14 -2.46 3.16
CA LEU A 84 22.24 -3.43 4.26
C LEU A 84 23.39 -3.07 5.20
N LYS A 85 24.55 -2.73 4.63
CA LYS A 85 25.72 -2.29 5.41
C LYS A 85 25.46 -0.97 6.13
N ALA A 86 24.89 0.02 5.45
CA ALA A 86 24.64 1.34 6.02
C ALA A 86 23.55 1.34 7.11
N ALA A 87 22.59 0.43 7.02
CA ALA A 87 21.53 0.27 8.01
C ALA A 87 21.91 -0.70 9.14
N GLU A 88 23.06 -1.37 9.05
CA GLU A 88 23.54 -2.36 10.03
C GLU A 88 22.53 -3.51 10.30
N VAL A 89 21.84 -3.95 9.23
CA VAL A 89 20.85 -5.03 9.30
C VAL A 89 21.25 -6.21 8.42
N SER A 90 20.83 -7.40 8.83
CA SER A 90 20.95 -8.61 8.02
C SER A 90 19.88 -8.66 6.93
N LYS A 91 20.14 -9.47 5.90
CA LYS A 91 19.14 -9.73 4.86
C LYS A 91 17.86 -10.36 5.44
N GLN A 92 18.00 -11.28 6.39
CA GLN A 92 16.88 -11.99 7.01
C GLN A 92 15.94 -11.04 7.77
N GLU A 93 16.50 -10.07 8.50
CA GLU A 93 15.69 -9.05 9.19
C GLU A 93 14.92 -8.18 8.19
N VAL A 94 15.53 -7.83 7.06
CA VAL A 94 14.87 -7.06 6.00
C VAL A 94 13.80 -7.88 5.30
N ASP A 95 14.04 -9.18 5.07
CA ASP A 95 13.07 -10.06 4.42
C ASP A 95 11.80 -10.18 5.30
N ILE A 96 11.92 -10.42 6.61
CA ILE A 96 10.78 -10.45 7.54
C ILE A 96 10.03 -9.10 7.59
N ALA A 97 10.79 -8.00 7.68
CA ALA A 97 10.19 -6.67 7.72
C ALA A 97 9.46 -6.33 6.42
N TYR A 98 9.99 -6.77 5.28
CA TYR A 98 9.37 -6.57 3.98
C TYR A 98 8.09 -7.41 3.83
N GLU A 99 8.07 -8.66 4.30
CA GLU A 99 6.86 -9.48 4.29
C GLU A 99 5.70 -8.82 5.08
N LEU A 100 6.02 -8.17 6.21
CA LEU A 100 5.03 -7.38 6.94
C LEU A 100 4.55 -6.14 6.14
N VAL A 101 5.45 -5.46 5.42
CA VAL A 101 5.09 -4.33 4.55
C VAL A 101 4.20 -4.78 3.40
N GLU A 102 4.53 -5.87 2.73
CA GLU A 102 3.73 -6.47 1.65
C GLU A 102 2.34 -6.86 2.16
N PHE A 103 2.27 -7.52 3.33
CA PHE A 103 1.01 -7.82 4.00
C PHE A 103 0.19 -6.55 4.28
N CYS A 104 0.81 -5.50 4.81
CA CYS A 104 0.12 -4.24 5.09
C CYS A 104 -0.38 -3.54 3.82
N ASP A 105 0.38 -3.62 2.73
CA ASP A 105 -0.02 -3.08 1.42
C ASP A 105 -1.28 -3.80 0.91
N ALA A 106 -1.24 -5.13 0.83
CA ALA A 106 -2.39 -5.95 0.42
C ALA A 106 -3.61 -5.71 1.32
N PHE A 107 -3.42 -5.70 2.64
CA PHE A 107 -4.49 -5.49 3.61
C PHE A 107 -5.15 -4.11 3.43
N SER A 108 -4.36 -3.05 3.28
CA SER A 108 -4.87 -1.70 3.10
C SER A 108 -5.67 -1.54 1.80
N LEU A 109 -5.27 -2.23 0.73
CA LEU A 109 -5.99 -2.23 -0.54
C LEU A 109 -7.37 -2.89 -0.42
N LEU A 110 -7.49 -4.00 0.31
CA LEU A 110 -8.77 -4.69 0.52
C LEU A 110 -9.75 -3.79 1.30
N ILE A 111 -9.27 -3.11 2.33
CA ILE A 111 -10.06 -2.15 3.11
C ILE A 111 -10.51 -0.98 2.23
N CYS A 112 -9.57 -0.35 1.51
CA CYS A 112 -9.85 0.85 0.73
C CYS A 112 -10.69 0.58 -0.53
N GLN A 113 -10.72 -0.65 -1.04
CA GLN A 113 -11.59 -1.06 -2.15
C GLN A 113 -13.00 -1.43 -1.69
N GLY A 114 -13.29 -1.42 -0.38
CA GLY A 114 -14.59 -1.82 0.16
C GLY A 114 -14.94 -3.28 -0.13
N LEU A 115 -13.92 -4.15 -0.25
CA LEU A 115 -14.13 -5.56 -0.59
C LEU A 115 -14.57 -6.41 0.62
N VAL A 116 -14.54 -5.85 1.83
CA VAL A 116 -15.02 -6.50 3.05
C VAL A 116 -16.53 -6.70 2.94
N GLN A 117 -16.95 -7.96 3.00
CA GLN A 117 -18.37 -8.34 2.97
C GLN A 117 -19.00 -8.22 4.36
N PRO A 118 -20.12 -7.49 4.53
CA PRO A 118 -20.82 -7.37 5.81
C PRO A 118 -21.30 -8.72 6.38
N GLU A 119 -21.48 -9.73 5.52
CA GLU A 119 -21.95 -11.06 5.89
C GLU A 119 -20.89 -11.91 6.63
N GLY A 120 -19.73 -11.34 6.95
CA GLY A 120 -18.67 -12.01 7.72
C GLY A 120 -17.93 -13.08 6.92
N ARG A 121 -17.94 -13.02 5.59
CA ARG A 121 -17.19 -13.95 4.75
C ARG A 121 -15.69 -13.71 4.90
N LYS A 122 -14.95 -14.81 5.10
CA LYS A 122 -13.48 -14.80 5.11
C LYS A 122 -12.92 -14.44 3.74
N ILE A 123 -11.96 -13.52 3.75
CA ILE A 123 -11.22 -13.05 2.58
C ILE A 123 -9.73 -13.20 2.90
N GLU A 124 -8.99 -13.84 1.99
CA GLU A 124 -7.54 -13.93 2.10
C GLU A 124 -6.89 -12.55 1.87
N ILE A 125 -5.98 -12.17 2.76
CA ILE A 125 -5.19 -10.93 2.65
C ILE A 125 -3.97 -11.19 1.76
N SER A 126 -3.05 -12.00 2.27
CA SER A 126 -1.81 -12.44 1.63
C SER A 126 -1.15 -13.50 2.51
N LYS A 127 0.03 -13.96 2.11
CA LYS A 127 0.95 -14.58 3.06
C LYS A 127 1.47 -13.52 4.01
N GLY A 128 1.47 -13.80 5.31
CA GLY A 128 2.02 -12.93 6.33
C GLY A 128 3.51 -13.14 6.54
N PRO A 129 4.11 -12.43 7.53
CA PRO A 129 5.55 -12.45 7.82
C PRO A 129 6.09 -13.79 8.37
N ASP A 130 5.23 -14.78 8.57
CA ASP A 130 5.58 -16.15 8.96
C ASP A 130 5.34 -17.15 7.80
N GLY A 131 5.05 -16.65 6.60
CA GLY A 131 4.75 -17.43 5.41
C GLY A 131 3.38 -18.11 5.39
N ARG A 132 2.55 -17.91 6.43
CA ARG A 132 1.19 -18.49 6.50
C ARG A 132 0.18 -17.60 5.78
N ALA A 133 -0.92 -18.19 5.32
CA ALA A 133 -2.03 -17.41 4.78
C ALA A 133 -2.75 -16.65 5.90
N TYR A 134 -3.00 -15.37 5.69
CA TYR A 134 -3.77 -14.51 6.59
C TYR A 134 -5.12 -14.21 5.97
N GLU A 135 -6.16 -14.23 6.79
CA GLU A 135 -7.53 -13.97 6.41
C GLU A 135 -8.10 -12.85 7.25
N MET A 136 -9.14 -12.19 6.73
CA MET A 136 -9.97 -11.27 7.49
C MET A 136 -11.45 -11.48 7.22
N TYR A 137 -12.28 -11.04 8.16
CA TYR A 137 -13.74 -10.96 7.98
C TYR A 137 -14.34 -9.87 8.88
N ALA A 138 -15.49 -9.33 8.47
CA ALA A 138 -16.24 -8.40 9.28
C ALA A 138 -16.86 -9.09 10.51
N SER A 139 -16.81 -8.42 11.66
CA SER A 139 -17.49 -8.83 12.88
C SER A 139 -17.92 -7.59 13.66
N GLY A 140 -19.24 -7.37 13.76
CA GLY A 140 -19.77 -6.10 14.27
C GLY A 140 -19.25 -4.90 13.46
N ASP A 141 -18.75 -3.88 14.15
CA ASP A 141 -18.21 -2.66 13.53
C ASP A 141 -16.69 -2.72 13.25
N GLY A 142 -16.08 -3.92 13.25
CA GLY A 142 -14.64 -4.09 13.03
C GLY A 142 -14.28 -5.29 12.17
N LEU A 143 -12.98 -5.50 11.98
CA LEU A 143 -12.44 -6.66 11.27
C LEU A 143 -11.67 -7.57 12.22
N VAL A 144 -11.97 -8.86 12.10
CA VAL A 144 -11.12 -9.92 12.65
C VAL A 144 -10.00 -10.22 11.65
N VAL A 145 -8.77 -10.39 12.13
CA VAL A 145 -7.62 -10.82 11.33
C VAL A 145 -7.02 -12.09 11.93
N GLU A 146 -6.79 -13.10 11.08
CA GLU A 146 -6.34 -14.45 11.46
C GLU A 146 -5.29 -15.00 10.49
N PRO A 147 -4.08 -15.38 10.96
CA PRO A 147 -3.52 -15.14 12.29
C PRO A 147 -3.38 -13.65 12.63
N TRP A 148 -3.13 -13.32 13.89
CA TRP A 148 -2.94 -11.94 14.32
C TRP A 148 -1.45 -11.57 14.32
N PRO A 149 -0.98 -10.65 13.45
CA PRO A 149 0.45 -10.40 13.28
C PRO A 149 1.02 -9.32 14.22
N PHE A 150 0.21 -8.77 15.13
CA PHE A 150 0.61 -7.62 15.96
C PHE A 150 0.75 -8.00 17.44
N GLU A 151 1.65 -7.31 18.13
CA GLU A 151 1.85 -7.50 19.58
C GLU A 151 0.66 -7.02 20.42
N THR A 152 0.03 -5.91 20.00
CA THR A 152 -1.16 -5.37 20.67
C THR A 152 -2.37 -6.25 20.42
N SER A 153 -3.23 -6.42 21.42
CA SER A 153 -4.46 -7.23 21.31
C SER A 153 -5.49 -6.68 20.33
N SER A 154 -5.46 -5.39 20.01
CA SER A 154 -6.37 -4.73 19.07
C SER A 154 -5.90 -3.32 18.80
N PHE A 155 -6.25 -2.74 17.66
CA PHE A 155 -6.01 -1.31 17.43
C PHE A 155 -7.04 -0.70 16.48
N ASN A 156 -7.14 0.62 16.53
CA ASN A 156 -8.03 1.40 15.67
C ASN A 156 -7.22 2.12 14.60
N VAL A 157 -7.73 2.11 13.37
CA VAL A 157 -7.19 2.87 12.26
C VAL A 157 -8.23 3.88 11.81
N SER A 158 -7.76 5.07 11.46
CA SER A 158 -8.58 6.11 10.85
C SER A 158 -7.94 6.60 9.56
N TRP A 159 -8.75 6.86 8.55
CA TRP A 159 -8.30 7.44 7.29
C TRP A 159 -9.32 8.45 6.76
N GLU A 160 -8.87 9.32 5.88
CA GLU A 160 -9.71 10.33 5.24
C GLU A 160 -10.05 9.88 3.83
N CYS A 161 -11.31 10.05 3.43
CA CYS A 161 -11.76 9.82 2.07
C CYS A 161 -12.49 11.04 1.51
N ARG A 162 -12.51 11.12 0.18
CA ARG A 162 -13.26 12.11 -0.60
C ARG A 162 -14.01 11.35 -1.68
N THR A 163 -15.31 11.59 -1.80
CA THR A 163 -16.16 10.89 -2.76
C THR A 163 -16.63 11.88 -3.82
N VAL A 164 -16.44 11.51 -5.08
CA VAL A 164 -16.86 12.28 -6.24
C VAL A 164 -17.78 11.38 -7.07
N SER A 165 -19.00 11.85 -7.37
CA SER A 165 -19.99 11.10 -8.15
C SER A 165 -19.79 11.20 -9.65
N GLN A 166 -19.04 12.20 -10.13
CA GLN A 166 -18.72 12.40 -11.54
C GLN A 166 -17.77 11.31 -12.05
N LEU A 167 -18.17 10.62 -13.11
CA LEU A 167 -17.45 9.46 -13.65
C LEU A 167 -16.42 9.82 -14.72
N SER A 168 -16.56 10.96 -15.38
CA SER A 168 -15.70 11.42 -16.48
C SER A 168 -15.42 12.92 -16.38
N PHE A 169 -14.22 13.31 -16.79
CA PHE A 169 -13.68 14.66 -16.70
C PHE A 169 -13.10 15.07 -18.04
N THR A 170 -13.20 16.35 -18.35
CA THR A 170 -12.65 16.94 -19.59
C THR A 170 -11.13 16.93 -19.56
N ASN A 171 -10.56 17.20 -18.38
CA ASN A 171 -9.12 17.25 -18.18
C ASN A 171 -8.77 17.04 -16.71
N VAL A 172 -7.47 16.85 -16.45
CA VAL A 172 -6.93 16.58 -15.12
C VAL A 172 -7.16 17.74 -14.15
N ALA A 173 -7.18 18.99 -14.63
CA ALA A 173 -7.42 20.15 -13.77
C ALA A 173 -8.85 20.13 -13.20
N GLU A 174 -9.85 19.87 -14.03
CA GLU A 174 -11.25 19.69 -13.59
C GLU A 174 -11.37 18.59 -12.54
N PHE A 175 -10.73 17.45 -12.78
CA PHE A 175 -10.71 16.34 -11.81
C PHE A 175 -10.07 16.75 -10.48
N ARG A 176 -8.91 17.43 -10.51
CA ARG A 176 -8.21 17.89 -9.31
C ARG A 176 -9.03 18.90 -8.53
N ASP A 177 -9.67 19.85 -9.21
CA ASP A 177 -10.50 20.87 -8.59
C ASP A 177 -11.70 20.24 -7.90
N LEU A 178 -12.38 19.29 -8.56
CA LEU A 178 -13.52 18.61 -7.98
C LEU A 178 -13.13 17.75 -6.78
N VAL A 179 -12.04 16.96 -6.88
CA VAL A 179 -11.53 16.17 -5.76
C VAL A 179 -11.10 17.06 -4.61
N THR A 180 -10.42 18.18 -4.87
CA THR A 180 -9.93 19.10 -3.82
C THR A 180 -11.06 19.92 -3.19
N GLY A 181 -12.15 20.15 -3.92
CA GLY A 181 -13.38 20.76 -3.41
C GLY A 181 -14.31 19.81 -2.66
N ALA A 182 -14.20 18.49 -2.87
CA ALA A 182 -15.05 17.50 -2.21
C ALA A 182 -14.82 17.44 -0.69
N ASP A 183 -15.89 17.14 0.05
CA ASP A 183 -15.85 17.00 1.50
C ASP A 183 -14.90 15.89 1.94
N VAL A 184 -14.19 16.15 3.03
CA VAL A 184 -13.33 15.15 3.69
C VAL A 184 -14.15 14.41 4.72
N ILE A 185 -14.26 13.09 4.55
CA ILE A 185 -14.95 12.21 5.48
C ILE A 185 -13.90 11.37 6.20
N ALA A 186 -13.91 11.40 7.53
CA ALA A 186 -13.07 10.51 8.33
C ALA A 186 -13.78 9.15 8.49
N GLN A 187 -13.04 8.08 8.22
CA GLN A 187 -13.43 6.70 8.42
C GLN A 187 -12.65 6.13 9.60
N HIS A 188 -13.28 5.20 10.31
CA HIS A 188 -12.70 4.54 11.48
C HIS A 188 -12.98 3.04 11.40
N LEU A 189 -11.98 2.24 11.77
CA LEU A 189 -12.13 0.79 11.78
C LEU A 189 -11.28 0.19 12.89
N SER A 190 -11.88 -0.77 13.61
CA SER A 190 -11.21 -1.51 14.68
C SER A 190 -10.74 -2.86 14.18
N PHE A 191 -9.52 -3.26 14.52
CA PHE A 191 -8.95 -4.57 14.20
C PHE A 191 -8.65 -5.36 15.46
N PHE A 192 -8.98 -6.64 15.44
CA PHE A 192 -8.78 -7.55 16.59
C PHE A 192 -8.55 -9.00 16.14
N PRO A 193 -7.93 -9.85 16.97
CA PRO A 193 -7.76 -11.26 16.70
C PRO A 193 -9.07 -12.03 16.82
N ALA A 194 -9.08 -13.26 16.31
CA ALA A 194 -10.12 -14.23 16.63
C ALA A 194 -10.23 -14.44 18.14
N ILE A 195 -11.45 -14.47 18.66
CA ILE A 195 -11.68 -15.00 20.00
C ILE A 195 -11.50 -16.52 19.92
N LYS A 196 -10.48 -17.05 20.59
CA LYS A 196 -10.39 -18.49 20.81
C LYS A 196 -11.52 -18.87 21.76
N SER A 197 -12.53 -19.58 21.25
CA SER A 197 -13.52 -20.24 22.09
C SER A 197 -12.80 -21.40 22.80
N ASP A 198 -12.41 -21.20 24.06
CA ASP A 198 -12.04 -22.31 24.93
C ASP A 198 -13.24 -23.26 25.02
N ARG A 199 -13.09 -24.46 24.45
CA ARG A 199 -13.95 -25.62 24.73
C ARG A 199 -13.13 -26.64 25.49
#